data_AF-A0A2Z6PDM6-F1
#
_entry.id   AF-A0A2Z6PDM6-F1
#
_cell.length_a   1.000
_cell.length_b   1.000
_cell.length_c   1.000
_cell.angle_alpha   90.00
_cell.angle_beta   90.00
_cell.angle_gamma   90.00
#
_symmetry.space_group_name_H-M   'P 1'
#
loop_
_entity.id
_entity.type
_entity.pdbx_description
1 polymer ?
#
loop_
_entity_poly.entity_id
_entity_poly.type
_entity_poly.pdbx_seq_one_letter_code
_entity_poly.pdbx_strand_id
1 'polypeptide(L)'
;MSVLINGSPTKDFKVHKGLRQEDPLSPFLFLIAAEGLTGLVNKAINIGKFQGFKVHDNLQFPILQFADDTVLICEGSWVNVSTIKTILRGFELVSGMKINFVKSKIYGINVDEFFLEAAANFLLCRAETIPFKFLGLPVGANPRRLNTWKPVVDSMKQRLSSWSGRHLSIGGRVTLINSVLSSLPLYFFSFFKAPKGVINELIKIQRNFLWGGGLEVKKLCWVSWVNFCLPKDKGGLGVKDLELFNQSLLCKWKWRLLVDTGAVWYGLLRFRYENQFDNLLSRGGLSPKATDSIWWRDMVRVGDAEGEFWFPKNVSSILGNGKRIVFWKEKWIGTVPLQELFPNLFAKESNQSVEVAKRLIGNSLHRTWNWEWITNLTAEEEEGLQELQELLLDVAVVENQQDKWRWIPDSSGLFAVKSVYVLLLNNITRHDLNRSLVEALECLWKNDILQRLVFLDGDYFGRNYPQE
;
A
#
# COMPACT_ATOMS: atom_id res chain seq x y z
N MET A 1 -2.73 -29.55 -30.25
CA MET A 1 -3.45 -29.36 -28.98
C MET A 1 -4.71 -30.19 -29.10
N SER A 2 -5.02 -31.03 -28.10
CA SER A 2 -6.17 -31.93 -28.11
C SER A 2 -7.07 -31.62 -26.91
N VAL A 3 -8.39 -31.62 -27.10
CA VAL A 3 -9.36 -31.51 -26.00
C VAL A 3 -9.73 -32.92 -25.52
N LEU A 4 -9.84 -33.13 -24.22
CA LEU A 4 -10.36 -34.39 -23.67
C LEU A 4 -11.89 -34.36 -23.70
N ILE A 5 -12.50 -35.31 -24.39
CA ILE A 5 -13.95 -35.56 -24.35
C ILE A 5 -14.15 -36.91 -23.67
N ASN A 6 -14.85 -36.92 -22.53
CA ASN A 6 -15.05 -38.12 -21.70
C ASN A 6 -13.73 -38.84 -21.33
N GLY A 7 -12.68 -38.06 -21.04
CA GLY A 7 -11.36 -38.60 -20.67
C GLY A 7 -10.50 -39.09 -21.84
N SER A 8 -11.02 -39.07 -23.08
CA SER A 8 -10.27 -39.47 -24.28
C SER A 8 -9.84 -38.25 -25.10
N PRO A 9 -8.57 -38.18 -25.57
CA PRO A 9 -8.09 -37.07 -26.38
C PRO A 9 -8.74 -37.08 -27.77
N THR A 10 -9.24 -35.92 -28.19
CA THR A 10 -9.64 -35.66 -29.57
C THR A 10 -8.44 -35.56 -30.50
N LYS A 11 -8.69 -35.53 -31.82
CA LYS A 11 -7.65 -35.26 -32.82
C LYS A 11 -6.99 -33.91 -32.54
N ASP A 12 -5.68 -33.86 -32.74
CA ASP A 12 -4.93 -32.63 -32.60
C ASP A 12 -5.43 -31.56 -33.57
N PHE A 13 -5.63 -30.35 -33.05
CA PHE A 13 -5.88 -29.16 -33.84
C PHE A 13 -4.82 -28.09 -33.59
N LYS A 14 -4.63 -27.23 -34.58
CA LYS A 14 -3.73 -26.07 -34.52
C LYS A 14 -4.50 -24.86 -33.99
N VAL A 15 -3.97 -24.25 -32.93
CA VAL A 15 -4.49 -22.99 -32.40
C VAL A 15 -3.91 -21.86 -33.26
N HIS A 16 -4.79 -21.16 -33.99
CA HIS A 16 -4.38 -20.09 -34.91
C HIS A 16 -4.35 -18.71 -34.24
N LYS A 17 -5.15 -18.52 -33.18
CA LYS A 17 -5.28 -17.25 -32.46
C LYS A 17 -5.39 -17.51 -30.97
N GLY A 18 -4.71 -16.67 -30.19
CA GLY A 18 -4.71 -16.74 -28.73
C GLY A 18 -3.38 -17.27 -28.20
N LEU A 19 -3.05 -16.79 -27.01
CA LEU A 19 -1.89 -17.25 -26.24
C LEU A 19 -2.36 -18.31 -25.24
N ARG A 20 -1.50 -19.29 -24.96
CA ARG A 20 -1.84 -20.37 -24.04
C ARG A 20 -1.94 -19.81 -22.62
N GLN A 21 -3.09 -20.01 -21.96
CA GLN A 21 -3.23 -19.71 -20.54
C GLN A 21 -2.28 -20.61 -19.73
N GLU A 22 -1.75 -20.08 -18.62
CA GLU A 22 -0.77 -20.75 -17.74
C GLU A 22 0.63 -20.95 -18.36
N ASP A 23 0.86 -20.51 -19.60
CA ASP A 23 2.20 -20.41 -20.16
C ASP A 23 2.93 -19.18 -19.58
N PRO A 24 4.11 -19.35 -18.95
CA PRO A 24 4.87 -18.24 -18.35
C PRO A 24 5.20 -17.09 -19.31
N LEU A 25 5.26 -17.33 -20.64
CA LEU A 25 5.58 -16.31 -21.64
C LEU A 25 4.35 -15.51 -22.09
N SER A 26 3.16 -16.13 -22.06
CA SER A 26 1.92 -15.52 -22.55
C SER A 26 1.60 -14.14 -21.94
N PRO A 27 1.78 -13.89 -20.63
CA PRO A 27 1.54 -12.57 -20.05
C PRO A 27 2.41 -11.48 -20.66
N PHE A 28 3.69 -11.75 -20.92
CA PHE A 28 4.62 -10.77 -21.49
C PHE A 28 4.27 -10.45 -22.95
N LEU A 29 3.94 -11.47 -23.74
CA LEU A 29 3.50 -11.28 -25.12
C LEU A 29 2.19 -10.48 -25.19
N PHE A 30 1.27 -10.72 -24.25
CA PHE A 30 0.06 -9.91 -24.13
C PHE A 30 0.38 -8.45 -23.80
N LEU A 31 1.30 -8.18 -22.86
CA LEU A 31 1.71 -6.81 -22.51
C LEU A 31 2.31 -6.06 -23.70
N ILE A 32 3.14 -6.71 -24.52
CA ILE A 32 3.69 -6.10 -25.75
C ILE A 32 2.57 -5.70 -26.71
N ALA A 33 1.57 -6.57 -26.90
CA ALA A 33 0.42 -6.23 -27.74
C ALA A 33 -0.43 -5.10 -27.14
N ALA A 34 -0.65 -5.11 -25.83
CA ALA A 34 -1.42 -4.10 -25.10
C ALA A 34 -0.71 -2.72 -25.09
N GLU A 35 0.62 -2.69 -25.08
CA GLU A 35 1.43 -1.46 -25.18
C GLU A 35 1.11 -0.67 -26.45
N GLY A 36 0.73 -1.37 -27.54
CA GLY A 36 0.26 -0.73 -28.77
C GLY A 36 -0.94 0.22 -28.53
N LEU A 37 -1.85 -0.11 -27.60
CA LEU A 37 -2.96 0.77 -27.25
C LEU A 37 -2.47 2.05 -26.57
N THR A 38 -1.55 1.92 -25.62
CA THR A 38 -0.89 3.07 -24.96
C THR A 38 -0.16 3.94 -26.00
N GLY A 39 0.53 3.32 -26.96
CA GLY A 39 1.17 4.02 -28.08
C GLY A 39 0.20 4.84 -28.93
N LEU A 40 -0.97 4.28 -29.25
CA LEU A 40 -2.01 4.99 -30.01
C LEU A 40 -2.59 6.18 -29.23
N VAL A 41 -2.84 6.02 -27.92
CA VAL A 41 -3.31 7.12 -27.05
C VAL A 41 -2.26 8.23 -26.98
N ASN A 42 -0.99 7.89 -26.74
CA ASN A 42 0.10 8.86 -26.68
C ASN A 42 0.28 9.59 -28.02
N LYS A 43 0.15 8.88 -29.14
CA LYS A 43 0.18 9.50 -30.47
C LYS A 43 -0.96 10.50 -30.64
N ALA A 44 -2.17 10.16 -30.22
CA ALA A 44 -3.35 11.03 -30.29
C ALA A 44 -3.19 12.30 -29.44
N ILE A 45 -2.54 12.21 -28.28
CA ILE A 45 -2.18 13.36 -27.45
C ILE A 45 -1.17 14.26 -28.18
N ASN A 46 -0.10 13.67 -28.71
CA ASN A 46 0.98 14.41 -29.38
C ASN A 46 0.51 15.18 -30.61
N ILE A 47 -0.52 14.70 -31.31
CA ILE A 47 -1.13 15.40 -32.45
C ILE A 47 -2.30 16.32 -32.05
N GLY A 48 -2.56 16.50 -30.74
CA GLY A 48 -3.61 17.38 -30.23
C GLY A 48 -5.04 16.88 -30.46
N LYS A 49 -5.24 15.59 -30.72
CA LYS A 49 -6.57 14.98 -30.96
C LYS A 49 -7.18 14.33 -29.72
N PHE A 50 -6.38 14.13 -28.67
CA PHE A 50 -6.84 13.60 -27.39
C PHE A 50 -6.32 14.47 -26.25
N GLN A 51 -7.21 14.88 -25.35
CA GLN A 51 -6.89 15.64 -24.15
C GLN A 51 -7.13 14.76 -22.92
N GLY A 52 -6.05 14.17 -22.42
CA GLY A 52 -6.06 13.36 -21.20
C GLY A 52 -6.24 14.21 -19.94
N PHE A 53 -6.52 13.57 -18.82
CA PHE A 53 -6.56 14.27 -17.53
C PHE A 53 -5.16 14.77 -17.15
N LYS A 54 -5.01 16.10 -17.15
CA LYS A 54 -3.77 16.80 -16.85
C LYS A 54 -3.78 17.31 -15.41
N VAL A 55 -2.79 16.90 -14.63
CA VAL A 55 -2.59 17.41 -13.26
C VAL A 55 -1.80 18.71 -13.30
N HIS A 56 -0.69 18.72 -14.04
CA HIS A 56 0.09 19.88 -14.42
C HIS A 56 0.88 19.58 -15.71
N ASP A 57 1.69 20.52 -16.21
CA ASP A 57 2.36 20.40 -17.52
C ASP A 57 3.19 19.13 -17.71
N ASN A 58 3.77 18.61 -16.63
CA ASN A 58 4.66 17.45 -16.69
C ASN A 58 4.02 16.16 -16.15
N LEU A 59 2.72 16.18 -15.78
CA LEU A 59 2.04 15.02 -15.20
C LEU A 59 0.60 14.90 -15.72
N GLN A 60 0.37 13.84 -16.50
CA GLN A 60 -0.94 13.48 -17.06
C GLN A 60 -1.20 11.98 -16.93
N PHE A 61 -2.47 11.60 -16.81
CA PHE A 61 -2.91 10.22 -16.65
C PHE A 61 -3.94 9.84 -17.74
N PRO A 62 -3.55 9.78 -19.03
CA PRO A 62 -4.49 9.53 -20.12
C PRO A 62 -5.00 8.08 -20.15
N ILE A 63 -4.14 7.13 -19.76
CA ILE A 63 -4.42 5.70 -19.77
C ILE A 63 -3.77 5.02 -18.55
N LEU A 64 -4.51 4.12 -17.90
CA LEU A 64 -4.05 3.23 -16.84
C LEU A 64 -4.39 1.80 -17.26
N GLN A 65 -3.39 0.91 -17.30
CA GLN A 65 -3.59 -0.48 -17.73
C GLN A 65 -3.06 -1.46 -16.69
N PHE A 66 -3.83 -2.52 -16.45
CA PHE A 66 -3.39 -3.71 -15.74
C PHE A 66 -3.90 -4.93 -16.50
N ALA A 67 -3.03 -5.59 -17.25
CA ALA A 67 -3.43 -6.59 -18.24
C ALA A 67 -4.55 -6.06 -19.15
N ASP A 68 -5.70 -6.73 -19.20
CA ASP A 68 -6.86 -6.36 -20.01
C ASP A 68 -7.72 -5.25 -19.39
N ASP A 69 -7.64 -5.05 -18.07
CA ASP A 69 -8.35 -3.98 -17.37
C ASP A 69 -7.69 -2.62 -17.68
N THR A 70 -8.33 -1.85 -18.57
CA THR A 70 -7.86 -0.53 -19.03
C THR A 70 -8.83 0.58 -18.63
N VAL A 71 -8.31 1.67 -18.08
CA VAL A 71 -9.04 2.90 -17.78
C VAL A 71 -8.46 4.05 -18.60
N LEU A 72 -9.33 4.73 -19.37
CA LEU A 72 -9.00 5.96 -20.07
C LEU A 72 -9.56 7.15 -19.28
N ILE A 73 -8.75 8.18 -19.08
CA ILE A 73 -9.17 9.39 -18.34
C ILE A 73 -8.91 10.61 -19.21
N CYS A 74 -9.97 11.35 -19.52
CA CYS A 74 -9.92 12.50 -20.41
C CYS A 74 -10.97 13.55 -20.03
N GLU A 75 -10.86 14.74 -20.62
CA GLU A 75 -11.90 15.75 -20.51
C GLU A 75 -13.20 15.29 -21.20
N GLY A 76 -14.34 15.69 -20.63
CA GLY A 76 -15.67 15.35 -21.12
C GLY A 76 -16.05 16.12 -22.39
N SER A 77 -15.46 15.75 -23.53
CA SER A 77 -15.72 16.39 -24.82
C SER A 77 -16.04 15.37 -25.92
N TRP A 78 -16.87 15.78 -26.89
CA TRP A 78 -17.19 14.95 -28.06
C TRP A 78 -15.97 14.61 -28.92
N VAL A 79 -14.98 15.50 -28.93
CA VAL A 79 -13.69 15.27 -29.60
C VAL A 79 -12.99 14.07 -28.95
N ASN A 80 -12.86 14.05 -27.62
CA ASN A 80 -12.26 12.93 -26.91
C ASN A 80 -13.06 11.63 -27.09
N VAL A 81 -14.40 11.68 -27.00
CA VAL A 81 -15.26 10.51 -27.20
C VAL A 81 -15.08 9.90 -28.60
N SER A 82 -15.03 10.75 -29.64
CA SER A 82 -14.79 10.32 -31.02
C SER A 82 -13.38 9.75 -31.22
N THR A 83 -12.38 10.37 -30.59
CA THR A 83 -11.00 9.91 -30.62
C THR A 83 -10.84 8.56 -29.93
N ILE A 84 -11.48 8.34 -28.77
CA ILE A 84 -11.49 7.04 -28.08
C ILE A 84 -12.03 5.96 -29.01
N LYS A 85 -13.19 6.18 -29.64
CA LYS A 85 -13.78 5.20 -30.57
C LYS A 85 -12.83 4.87 -31.72
N THR A 86 -12.16 5.88 -32.27
CA THR A 86 -11.18 5.73 -33.35
C THR A 86 -9.96 4.93 -32.90
N ILE A 87 -9.40 5.25 -31.73
CA ILE A 87 -8.26 4.53 -31.14
C ILE A 87 -8.62 3.08 -30.90
N LEU A 88 -9.74 2.81 -30.22
CA LEU A 88 -10.19 1.45 -29.90
C LEU A 88 -10.42 0.65 -31.18
N ARG A 89 -11.07 1.25 -32.20
CA ARG A 89 -11.28 0.57 -33.47
C ARG A 89 -9.98 0.31 -34.23
N GLY A 90 -9.08 1.28 -34.28
CA GLY A 90 -7.76 1.12 -34.88
C GLY A 90 -6.96 0.01 -34.20
N PHE A 91 -7.01 -0.03 -32.88
CA PHE A 91 -6.38 -1.08 -32.09
C PHE A 91 -6.94 -2.47 -32.39
N GLU A 92 -8.27 -2.63 -32.47
CA GLU A 92 -8.89 -3.91 -32.84
C GLU A 92 -8.47 -4.38 -34.24
N LEU A 93 -8.35 -3.46 -35.20
CA LEU A 93 -7.98 -3.77 -36.57
C LEU A 93 -6.52 -4.21 -36.69
N VAL A 94 -5.61 -3.56 -35.96
CA VAL A 94 -4.17 -3.85 -36.02
C VAL A 94 -3.81 -5.08 -35.18
N SER A 95 -4.32 -5.17 -33.95
CA SER A 95 -3.97 -6.25 -33.02
C SER A 95 -4.78 -7.53 -33.24
N GLY A 96 -5.92 -7.44 -33.92
CA GLY A 96 -6.92 -8.50 -33.99
C GLY A 96 -7.65 -8.77 -32.66
N MET A 97 -7.32 -8.08 -31.57
CA MET A 97 -8.04 -8.19 -30.30
C MET A 97 -9.42 -7.52 -30.39
N LYS A 98 -10.33 -7.89 -29.49
CA LYS A 98 -11.69 -7.35 -29.45
C LYS A 98 -11.96 -6.69 -28.11
N ILE A 99 -12.47 -5.46 -28.16
CA ILE A 99 -12.90 -4.74 -26.98
C ILE A 99 -14.25 -5.30 -26.54
N ASN A 100 -14.36 -5.62 -25.26
CA ASN A 100 -15.61 -6.09 -24.69
C ASN A 100 -16.49 -4.90 -24.28
N PHE A 101 -17.19 -4.32 -25.25
CA PHE A 101 -18.06 -3.16 -25.02
C PHE A 101 -19.21 -3.43 -24.02
N VAL A 102 -19.61 -4.70 -23.84
CA VAL A 102 -20.61 -5.09 -22.83
C VAL A 102 -20.06 -4.95 -21.41
N LYS A 103 -18.76 -5.23 -21.20
CA LYS A 103 -18.07 -5.03 -19.93
C LYS A 103 -17.53 -3.61 -19.77
N SER A 104 -17.27 -2.90 -20.86
CA SER A 104 -16.83 -1.51 -20.85
C SER A 104 -17.93 -0.59 -20.32
N LYS A 105 -17.52 0.43 -19.58
CA LYS A 105 -18.41 1.38 -18.93
C LYS A 105 -17.82 2.78 -19.03
N ILE A 106 -18.69 3.79 -19.10
CA ILE A 106 -18.29 5.20 -19.05
C ILE A 106 -18.80 5.82 -17.75
N TYR A 107 -17.96 6.64 -17.13
CA TYR A 107 -18.25 7.33 -15.87
C TYR A 107 -18.07 8.83 -16.07
N GLY A 108 -19.08 9.61 -15.67
CA GLY A 108 -19.03 11.06 -15.71
C GLY A 108 -18.66 11.66 -14.35
N ILE A 109 -17.71 12.60 -14.34
CA ILE A 109 -17.37 13.41 -13.16
C ILE A 109 -17.60 14.88 -13.53
N ASN A 110 -18.58 15.52 -12.91
CA ASN A 110 -18.98 16.90 -13.21
C ASN A 110 -19.30 17.13 -14.71
N VAL A 111 -19.92 16.15 -15.34
CA VAL A 111 -20.42 16.24 -16.72
C VAL A 111 -21.93 16.12 -16.71
N ASP A 112 -22.55 16.72 -17.71
CA ASP A 112 -23.98 16.63 -17.95
C ASP A 112 -24.42 15.18 -18.23
N GLU A 113 -25.56 14.78 -17.67
CA GLU A 113 -26.07 13.41 -17.76
C GLU A 113 -26.49 13.05 -19.19
N PHE A 114 -27.08 14.01 -19.93
CA PHE A 114 -27.44 13.80 -21.33
C PHE A 114 -26.20 13.63 -22.22
N PHE A 115 -25.14 14.42 -21.98
CA PHE A 115 -23.85 14.18 -22.63
C PHE A 115 -23.30 12.78 -22.34
N LEU A 116 -23.33 12.35 -21.07
CA LEU A 116 -22.80 11.05 -20.66
C LEU A 116 -23.54 9.88 -21.32
N GLU A 117 -24.88 9.92 -21.35
CA GLU A 117 -25.69 8.90 -22.01
C GLU A 117 -25.46 8.87 -23.52
N ALA A 118 -25.40 10.04 -24.17
CA ALA A 118 -25.11 10.14 -25.60
C ALA A 118 -23.71 9.59 -25.94
N ALA A 119 -22.71 9.90 -25.11
CA ALA A 119 -21.35 9.37 -25.25
C ALA A 119 -21.29 7.84 -25.05
N ALA A 120 -22.03 7.31 -24.07
CA ALA A 120 -22.14 5.87 -23.82
C ALA A 120 -22.72 5.14 -25.05
N ASN A 121 -23.83 5.65 -25.59
CA ASN A 121 -24.47 5.12 -26.78
C ASN A 121 -23.53 5.17 -28.00
N PHE A 122 -22.79 6.27 -28.16
CA PHE A 122 -21.83 6.39 -29.25
C PHE A 122 -20.67 5.40 -29.13
N LEU A 123 -20.18 5.13 -27.93
CA LEU A 123 -19.13 4.14 -27.64
C LEU A 123 -19.64 2.70 -27.55
N LEU A 124 -20.95 2.48 -27.67
CA LEU A 124 -21.61 1.18 -27.52
C LEU A 124 -21.43 0.55 -26.13
N CYS A 125 -21.29 1.38 -25.09
CA CYS A 125 -21.09 0.94 -23.70
C CYS A 125 -22.17 1.51 -22.77
N ARG A 126 -22.13 1.16 -21.48
CA ARG A 126 -23.09 1.65 -20.49
C ARG A 126 -22.53 2.82 -19.70
N ALA A 127 -23.36 3.83 -19.46
CA ALA A 127 -23.10 4.85 -18.45
C ALA A 127 -23.33 4.25 -17.06
N GLU A 128 -22.39 4.48 -16.13
CA GLU A 128 -22.54 4.12 -14.72
C GLU A 128 -22.08 5.26 -13.81
N THR A 129 -22.47 5.18 -12.54
CA THR A 129 -22.12 6.14 -11.51
C THR A 129 -21.00 5.62 -10.61
N ILE A 130 -20.25 6.55 -10.03
CA ILE A 130 -19.26 6.26 -8.98
C ILE A 130 -20.03 5.95 -7.69
N PRO A 131 -19.64 4.92 -6.91
CA PRO A 131 -18.40 4.15 -6.99
C PRO A 131 -18.43 2.94 -7.94
N PHE A 132 -17.26 2.59 -8.48
CA PHE A 132 -17.08 1.40 -9.32
C PHE A 132 -15.95 0.51 -8.80
N LYS A 133 -15.93 -0.76 -9.23
CA LYS A 133 -14.88 -1.72 -8.86
C LYS A 133 -13.76 -1.71 -9.90
N PHE A 134 -12.53 -1.46 -9.48
CA PHE A 134 -11.34 -1.56 -10.31
C PHE A 134 -10.28 -2.40 -9.60
N LEU A 135 -9.79 -3.45 -10.26
CA LEU A 135 -8.81 -4.39 -9.71
C LEU A 135 -9.17 -4.93 -8.32
N GLY A 136 -10.46 -5.10 -8.03
CA GLY A 136 -10.92 -5.56 -6.72
C GLY A 136 -11.28 -4.46 -5.71
N LEU A 137 -10.87 -3.21 -5.92
CA LEU A 137 -11.13 -2.09 -5.00
C LEU A 137 -12.31 -1.22 -5.46
N PRO A 138 -13.12 -0.70 -4.51
CA PRO A 138 -14.21 0.21 -4.83
C PRO A 138 -13.69 1.66 -4.94
N VAL A 139 -13.43 2.12 -6.17
CA VAL A 139 -12.96 3.46 -6.49
C VAL A 139 -14.09 4.48 -6.27
N GLY A 140 -13.78 5.54 -5.51
CA GLY A 140 -14.73 6.59 -5.15
C GLY A 140 -15.69 6.22 -4.01
N ALA A 141 -15.65 4.99 -3.49
CA ALA A 141 -16.44 4.62 -2.33
C ALA A 141 -15.85 5.22 -1.05
N ASN A 142 -16.69 5.46 -0.05
CA ASN A 142 -16.24 5.93 1.25
C ASN A 142 -15.77 4.73 2.10
N PRO A 143 -14.46 4.58 2.39
CA PRO A 143 -13.94 3.45 3.17
C PRO A 143 -14.40 3.47 4.63
N ARG A 144 -14.99 4.57 5.12
CA ARG A 144 -15.54 4.65 6.48
C ARG A 144 -16.90 3.97 6.64
N ARG A 145 -17.56 3.61 5.52
CA ARG A 145 -18.86 2.92 5.54
C ARG A 145 -18.68 1.41 5.57
N LEU A 146 -19.45 0.72 6.42
CA LEU A 146 -19.48 -0.75 6.50
C LEU A 146 -19.72 -1.41 5.14
N ASN A 147 -20.64 -0.85 4.34
CA ASN A 147 -21.00 -1.40 3.02
C ASN A 147 -19.80 -1.53 2.06
N THR A 148 -18.81 -0.65 2.16
CA THR A 148 -17.60 -0.71 1.33
C THR A 148 -16.81 -1.99 1.58
N TRP A 149 -16.88 -2.53 2.80
CA TRP A 149 -16.15 -3.72 3.25
C TRP A 149 -16.95 -5.02 3.11
N LYS A 150 -18.23 -4.93 2.70
CA LYS A 150 -19.11 -6.07 2.53
C LYS A 150 -18.50 -7.19 1.66
N PRO A 151 -17.82 -6.92 0.53
CA PRO A 151 -17.19 -7.98 -0.26
C PRO A 151 -16.12 -8.78 0.51
N VAL A 152 -15.35 -8.12 1.37
CA VAL A 152 -14.31 -8.76 2.21
C VAL A 152 -14.97 -9.62 3.28
N VAL A 153 -15.98 -9.06 3.96
CA VAL A 153 -16.77 -9.75 5.00
C VAL A 153 -17.45 -10.99 4.41
N ASP A 154 -18.12 -10.86 3.28
CA ASP A 154 -18.84 -11.94 2.62
C ASP A 154 -17.87 -13.02 2.13
N SER A 155 -16.68 -12.64 1.63
CA SER A 155 -15.62 -13.59 1.26
C SER A 155 -15.14 -14.41 2.46
N MET A 156 -14.95 -13.79 3.63
CA MET A 156 -14.59 -14.53 4.85
C MET A 156 -15.71 -15.49 5.26
N LYS A 157 -16.97 -15.05 5.25
CA LYS A 157 -18.14 -15.89 5.57
C LYS A 157 -18.24 -17.09 4.61
N GLN A 158 -18.02 -16.87 3.31
CA GLN A 158 -18.06 -17.93 2.31
C GLN A 158 -16.94 -18.96 2.48
N ARG A 159 -15.72 -18.53 2.84
CA ARG A 159 -14.64 -19.48 3.16
C ARG A 159 -14.98 -20.31 4.41
N LEU A 160 -15.57 -19.68 5.43
CA LEU A 160 -15.99 -20.40 6.63
C LEU A 160 -17.08 -21.44 6.39
N SER A 161 -18.10 -21.13 5.58
CA SER A 161 -19.15 -22.10 5.27
C SER A 161 -18.59 -23.34 4.54
N SER A 162 -17.52 -23.17 3.75
CA SER A 162 -16.83 -24.31 3.12
C SER A 162 -16.05 -25.20 4.10
N TRP A 163 -15.75 -24.71 5.31
CA TRP A 163 -14.96 -25.44 6.32
C TRP A 163 -15.79 -25.94 7.51
N SER A 164 -16.99 -25.42 7.73
CA SER A 164 -17.82 -25.79 8.88
C SER A 164 -18.23 -27.27 8.90
N GLY A 165 -18.14 -27.98 7.77
CA GLY A 165 -18.35 -29.43 7.69
C GLY A 165 -17.10 -30.30 7.93
N ARG A 166 -15.92 -29.70 8.18
CA ARG A 166 -14.67 -30.43 8.41
C ARG A 166 -14.37 -30.48 9.91
N HIS A 167 -14.13 -31.67 10.47
CA HIS A 167 -13.69 -31.84 11.86
C HIS A 167 -12.26 -31.33 12.05
N LEU A 168 -12.10 -30.00 12.12
CA LEU A 168 -10.81 -29.34 12.28
C LEU A 168 -10.45 -29.20 13.77
N SER A 169 -9.23 -29.61 14.10
CA SER A 169 -8.62 -29.31 15.40
C SER A 169 -8.47 -27.79 15.59
N ILE A 170 -8.32 -27.36 16.84
CA ILE A 170 -8.11 -25.95 17.18
C ILE A 170 -6.85 -25.38 16.52
N GLY A 171 -5.75 -26.13 16.49
CA GLY A 171 -4.52 -25.75 15.79
C GLY A 171 -4.69 -25.63 14.27
N GLY A 172 -5.50 -26.52 13.67
CA GLY A 172 -5.87 -26.43 12.26
C GLY A 172 -6.68 -25.16 11.95
N ARG A 173 -7.62 -24.78 12.84
CA ARG A 173 -8.40 -23.53 12.71
C ARG A 173 -7.52 -22.30 12.83
N VAL A 174 -6.59 -22.25 13.80
CA VAL A 174 -5.62 -21.15 13.93
C VAL A 174 -4.77 -21.02 12.67
N THR A 175 -4.31 -22.15 12.13
CA THR A 175 -3.53 -22.17 10.88
C THR A 175 -4.31 -21.57 9.72
N LEU A 176 -5.57 -21.97 9.52
CA LEU A 176 -6.46 -21.42 8.48
C LEU A 176 -6.79 -19.94 8.71
N ILE A 177 -6.94 -19.51 9.96
CA ILE A 177 -7.13 -18.09 10.28
C ILE A 177 -5.93 -17.27 9.78
N ASN A 178 -4.72 -17.77 10.03
CA ASN A 178 -3.49 -17.05 9.70
C ASN A 178 -3.13 -17.09 8.21
N SER A 179 -3.30 -18.23 7.54
CA SER A 179 -2.94 -18.38 6.13
C SER A 179 -4.01 -17.84 5.17
N VAL A 180 -5.29 -18.03 5.48
CA VAL A 180 -6.40 -17.70 4.57
C VAL A 180 -7.21 -16.52 5.07
N LEU A 181 -7.80 -16.57 6.27
CA LEU A 181 -8.72 -15.51 6.68
C LEU A 181 -8.02 -14.15 6.84
N SER A 182 -6.78 -14.15 7.33
CA SER A 182 -6.00 -12.93 7.52
C SER A 182 -5.41 -12.37 6.21
N SER A 183 -5.43 -13.13 5.11
CA SER A 183 -4.98 -12.67 3.79
C SER A 183 -6.10 -12.06 2.96
N LEU A 184 -7.36 -12.46 3.17
CA LEU A 184 -8.54 -11.89 2.49
C LEU A 184 -8.69 -10.36 2.62
N PRO A 185 -8.58 -9.75 3.82
CA PRO A 185 -8.68 -8.30 3.95
C PRO A 185 -7.40 -7.56 3.53
N LEU A 186 -6.28 -8.26 3.28
CA LEU A 186 -4.95 -7.66 3.10
C LEU A 186 -4.95 -6.58 2.02
N TYR A 187 -5.59 -6.87 0.89
CA TYR A 187 -5.64 -5.93 -0.24
C TYR A 187 -6.44 -4.67 0.09
N PHE A 188 -7.56 -4.77 0.82
CA PHE A 188 -8.28 -3.59 1.30
C PHE A 188 -7.51 -2.85 2.40
N PHE A 189 -6.91 -3.59 3.34
CA PHE A 189 -6.12 -3.04 4.44
C PHE A 189 -4.87 -2.30 3.95
N SER A 190 -4.31 -2.66 2.79
CA SER A 190 -3.18 -1.91 2.24
C SER A 190 -3.58 -0.54 1.74
N PHE A 191 -4.84 -0.30 1.36
CA PHE A 191 -5.27 1.00 0.85
C PHE A 191 -6.11 1.79 1.85
N PHE A 192 -6.93 1.14 2.67
CA PHE A 192 -7.94 1.82 3.48
C PHE A 192 -7.77 1.56 4.96
N LYS A 193 -7.98 2.60 5.77
CA LYS A 193 -8.15 2.44 7.22
C LYS A 193 -9.52 1.83 7.51
N ALA A 194 -9.52 0.64 8.08
CA ALA A 194 -10.74 -0.06 8.43
C ALA A 194 -11.40 0.62 9.64
N PRO A 195 -12.71 0.93 9.59
CA PRO A 195 -13.46 1.36 10.76
C PRO A 195 -13.42 0.28 11.86
N LYS A 196 -13.43 0.71 13.13
CA LYS A 196 -13.50 -0.23 14.28
C LYS A 196 -14.67 -1.20 14.16
N GLY A 197 -15.82 -0.76 13.64
CA GLY A 197 -16.97 -1.64 13.37
C GLY A 197 -16.67 -2.77 12.40
N VAL A 198 -15.91 -2.50 11.33
CA VAL A 198 -15.46 -3.53 10.37
C VAL A 198 -14.48 -4.47 11.04
N ILE A 199 -13.45 -3.93 11.70
CA ILE A 199 -12.47 -4.75 12.43
C ILE A 199 -13.16 -5.71 13.40
N ASN A 200 -14.12 -5.20 14.17
CA ASN A 200 -14.90 -6.01 15.11
C ASN A 200 -15.73 -7.09 14.42
N GLU A 201 -16.31 -6.81 13.24
CA GLU A 201 -17.03 -7.82 12.46
C GLU A 201 -16.09 -8.93 11.96
N LEU A 202 -14.92 -8.57 11.41
CA LEU A 202 -13.92 -9.54 10.94
C LEU A 202 -13.38 -10.39 12.10
N ILE A 203 -13.07 -9.77 13.24
CA ILE A 203 -12.65 -10.46 14.47
C ILE A 203 -13.76 -11.40 14.97
N LYS A 204 -15.03 -10.97 14.93
CA LYS A 204 -16.15 -11.82 15.33
C LYS A 204 -16.26 -13.06 14.45
N ILE A 205 -16.03 -12.92 13.14
CA ILE A 205 -16.00 -14.05 12.20
C ILE A 205 -14.85 -15.02 12.56
N GLN A 206 -13.64 -14.51 12.80
CA GLN A 206 -12.49 -15.32 13.21
C GLN A 206 -12.73 -16.04 14.56
N ARG A 207 -13.30 -15.35 15.55
CA ARG A 207 -13.65 -15.92 16.87
C ARG A 207 -14.67 -17.03 16.76
N ASN A 208 -15.75 -16.80 16.02
CA ASN A 208 -16.81 -17.80 15.84
C ASN A 208 -16.26 -19.04 15.14
N PHE A 209 -15.39 -18.89 14.15
CA PHE A 209 -14.73 -20.03 13.51
C PHE A 209 -13.84 -20.80 14.48
N LEU A 210 -12.99 -20.09 15.24
CA LEU A 210 -12.05 -20.71 16.17
C LEU A 210 -12.77 -21.58 17.21
N TRP A 211 -13.80 -21.04 17.86
CA TRP A 211 -14.48 -21.72 18.97
C TRP A 211 -15.69 -22.54 18.53
N GLY A 212 -16.54 -21.95 17.68
CA GLY A 212 -17.78 -22.54 17.21
C GLY A 212 -17.60 -23.63 16.15
N GLY A 213 -16.48 -23.63 15.43
CA GLY A 213 -16.24 -24.55 14.31
C GLY A 213 -17.09 -24.26 13.07
N GLY A 214 -17.82 -23.14 13.06
CA GLY A 214 -18.71 -22.74 11.98
C GLY A 214 -19.46 -21.45 12.30
N LEU A 215 -20.33 -21.02 11.38
CA LEU A 215 -21.11 -19.78 11.51
C LEU A 215 -22.30 -19.90 12.50
N GLU A 216 -22.80 -21.11 12.71
CA GLU A 216 -24.08 -21.34 13.41
C GLU A 216 -23.94 -21.60 14.92
N VAL A 217 -22.83 -22.20 15.36
CA VAL A 217 -22.65 -22.56 16.78
C VAL A 217 -21.84 -21.48 17.49
N LYS A 218 -22.49 -20.69 18.34
CA LYS A 218 -21.80 -19.77 19.26
C LYS A 218 -21.32 -20.55 20.48
N LYS A 219 -20.00 -20.65 20.68
CA LYS A 219 -19.41 -21.14 21.93
C LYS A 219 -18.79 -19.98 22.72
N LEU A 220 -18.77 -20.11 24.05
CA LEU A 220 -18.16 -19.13 24.94
C LEU A 220 -16.66 -19.00 24.66
N CYS A 221 -16.20 -17.76 24.50
CA CYS A 221 -14.79 -17.42 24.29
C CYS A 221 -14.15 -17.16 25.66
N TRP A 222 -13.30 -18.08 26.13
CA TRP A 222 -12.76 -18.05 27.50
C TRP A 222 -11.54 -17.14 27.68
N VAL A 223 -10.97 -16.61 26.60
CA VAL A 223 -9.72 -15.84 26.63
C VAL A 223 -9.86 -14.55 25.81
N SER A 224 -9.24 -13.48 26.31
CA SER A 224 -9.14 -12.19 25.60
C SER A 224 -8.48 -12.37 24.23
N TRP A 225 -9.06 -11.72 23.22
CA TRP A 225 -8.52 -11.74 21.85
C TRP A 225 -7.16 -11.07 21.73
N VAL A 226 -6.88 -10.08 22.59
CA VAL A 226 -5.56 -9.44 22.63
C VAL A 226 -4.50 -10.48 22.98
N ASN A 227 -4.76 -11.32 23.98
CA ASN A 227 -3.85 -12.40 24.39
C ASN A 227 -3.68 -13.44 23.29
N PHE A 228 -4.73 -13.71 22.50
CA PHE A 228 -4.64 -14.60 21.35
C PHE A 228 -3.74 -14.08 20.23
N CYS A 229 -3.71 -12.76 20.04
CA CYS A 229 -2.91 -12.15 19.00
C CYS A 229 -1.41 -12.11 19.35
N LEU A 230 -1.06 -12.45 20.59
CA LEU A 230 0.33 -12.48 21.01
C LEU A 230 1.10 -13.62 20.32
N PRO A 231 2.42 -13.44 20.13
CA PRO A 231 3.28 -14.49 19.63
C PRO A 231 3.24 -15.73 20.55
N LYS A 232 3.55 -16.91 20.00
CA LYS A 232 3.52 -18.17 20.77
C LYS A 232 4.52 -18.17 21.92
N ASP A 233 5.69 -17.57 21.70
CA ASP A 233 6.75 -17.33 22.68
C ASP A 233 6.31 -16.42 23.84
N LYS A 234 5.28 -15.59 23.63
CA LYS A 234 4.63 -14.79 24.67
C LYS A 234 3.32 -15.42 25.14
N GLY A 235 3.13 -16.73 24.94
CA GLY A 235 1.93 -17.43 25.39
C GLY A 235 0.65 -17.05 24.66
N GLY A 236 0.71 -16.61 23.40
CA GLY A 236 -0.47 -16.41 22.54
C GLY A 236 -0.60 -17.47 21.43
N LEU A 237 -1.53 -17.28 20.49
CA LEU A 237 -1.73 -18.19 19.34
C LEU A 237 -1.13 -17.67 18.03
N GLY A 238 -0.51 -16.48 18.05
CA GLY A 238 0.06 -15.85 16.86
C GLY A 238 -0.98 -15.47 15.81
N VAL A 239 -2.23 -15.24 16.22
CA VAL A 239 -3.25 -14.67 15.34
C VAL A 239 -2.92 -13.20 15.08
N LYS A 240 -3.10 -12.71 13.85
CA LYS A 240 -2.83 -11.29 13.58
C LYS A 240 -3.90 -10.42 14.21
N ASP A 241 -3.48 -9.43 14.98
CA ASP A 241 -4.34 -8.31 15.37
C ASP A 241 -4.63 -7.49 14.10
N LEU A 242 -5.91 -7.47 13.69
CA LEU A 242 -6.32 -6.84 12.44
C LEU A 242 -6.19 -5.32 12.46
N GLU A 243 -6.30 -4.68 13.62
CA GLU A 243 -6.15 -3.23 13.76
C GLU A 243 -4.68 -2.85 13.58
N LEU A 244 -3.78 -3.51 14.31
CA LEU A 244 -2.34 -3.30 14.16
C LEU A 244 -1.84 -3.67 12.76
N PHE A 245 -2.40 -4.74 12.19
CA PHE A 245 -2.04 -5.17 10.83
C PHE A 245 -2.47 -4.13 9.79
N ASN A 246 -3.68 -3.55 9.90
CA ASN A 246 -4.12 -2.47 9.02
C ASN A 246 -3.25 -1.21 9.18
N GLN A 247 -2.93 -0.80 10.40
CA GLN A 247 -2.02 0.33 10.65
C GLN A 247 -0.62 0.08 10.05
N SER A 248 -0.08 -1.12 10.23
CA SER A 248 1.23 -1.51 9.68
C SER A 248 1.25 -1.48 8.15
N LEU A 249 0.18 -1.92 7.51
CA LEU A 249 0.03 -1.89 6.05
C LEU A 249 -0.09 -0.45 5.51
N LEU A 250 -0.83 0.42 6.20
CA LEU A 250 -0.92 1.83 5.83
C LEU A 250 0.40 2.59 6.03
N CYS A 251 1.16 2.23 7.08
CA CYS A 251 2.50 2.76 7.33
C CYS A 251 3.46 2.54 6.15
N LYS A 252 3.26 1.45 5.38
CA LYS A 252 4.01 1.22 4.13
C LYS A 252 3.89 2.40 3.17
N TRP A 253 2.72 3.02 3.04
CA TRP A 253 2.57 4.19 2.15
C TRP A 253 3.32 5.41 2.65
N LYS A 254 3.33 5.66 3.96
CA LYS A 254 4.18 6.69 4.57
C LYS A 254 5.65 6.46 4.25
N TRP A 255 6.15 5.23 4.43
CA TRP A 255 7.52 4.89 4.07
C TRP A 255 7.79 5.12 2.57
N ARG A 256 6.88 4.68 1.69
CA ARG A 256 7.00 4.87 0.25
C ARG A 256 7.04 6.34 -0.16
N LEU A 257 6.39 7.25 0.56
CA LEU A 257 6.49 8.69 0.29
C LEU A 257 7.92 9.22 0.47
N LEU A 258 8.72 8.60 1.34
CA LEU A 258 10.11 8.96 1.57
C LEU A 258 11.04 8.40 0.49
N VAL A 259 10.81 7.16 0.06
CA VAL A 259 11.74 6.44 -0.84
C VAL A 259 11.34 6.48 -2.33
N ASP A 260 10.06 6.36 -2.67
CA ASP A 260 9.57 6.17 -4.05
C ASP A 260 9.35 7.51 -4.78
N THR A 261 10.28 8.45 -4.63
CA THR A 261 10.16 9.83 -5.18
C THR A 261 10.08 9.89 -6.72
N GLY A 262 10.50 8.84 -7.43
CA GLY A 262 10.43 8.76 -8.90
C GLY A 262 9.11 8.19 -9.44
N ALA A 263 8.20 7.74 -8.57
CA ALA A 263 6.97 7.11 -9.02
C ALA A 263 5.91 8.14 -9.45
N VAL A 264 5.11 7.79 -10.46
CA VAL A 264 4.08 8.70 -11.02
C VAL A 264 3.04 9.12 -9.97
N TRP A 265 2.66 8.20 -9.07
CA TRP A 265 1.73 8.49 -7.97
C TRP A 265 2.31 9.46 -6.93
N TYR A 266 3.64 9.46 -6.74
CA TYR A 266 4.31 10.41 -5.86
C TYR A 266 4.17 11.83 -6.41
N GLY A 267 4.35 12.02 -7.72
CA GLY A 267 4.14 13.31 -8.38
C GLY A 267 2.73 13.87 -8.18
N LEU A 268 1.71 13.02 -8.30
CA LEU A 268 0.31 13.42 -8.07
C LEU A 268 0.07 13.87 -6.62
N LEU A 269 0.57 13.10 -5.65
CA LEU A 269 0.41 13.44 -4.24
C LEU A 269 1.18 14.71 -3.89
N ARG A 270 2.42 14.85 -4.39
CA ARG A 270 3.24 16.05 -4.19
C ARG A 270 2.53 17.29 -4.73
N PHE A 271 1.98 17.22 -5.94
CA PHE A 271 1.19 18.32 -6.49
C PHE A 271 -0.03 18.67 -5.62
N ARG A 272 -0.74 17.66 -5.11
CA ARG A 272 -1.97 17.88 -4.33
C ARG A 272 -1.71 18.35 -2.89
N TYR A 273 -0.62 17.91 -2.28
CA TYR A 273 -0.36 18.04 -0.85
C TYR A 273 1.00 18.67 -0.53
N GLU A 274 1.61 19.39 -1.47
CA GLU A 274 2.99 19.93 -1.42
C GLU A 274 3.43 20.41 -0.02
N ASN A 275 2.66 21.33 0.58
CA ASN A 275 2.96 21.93 1.89
C ASN A 275 2.98 20.94 3.08
N GLN A 276 2.49 19.72 2.88
CA GLN A 276 2.44 18.66 3.89
C GLN A 276 3.57 17.64 3.71
N PHE A 277 4.36 17.68 2.64
CA PHE A 277 5.44 16.69 2.44
C PHE A 277 6.64 16.94 3.36
N ASP A 278 7.04 18.20 3.50
CA ASP A 278 8.24 18.59 4.24
C ASP A 278 8.13 18.33 5.76
N ASN A 279 6.93 18.04 6.24
CA ASN A 279 6.63 17.80 7.63
C ASN A 279 6.27 16.34 7.95
N LEU A 280 6.46 15.40 7.01
CA LEU A 280 6.13 13.99 7.22
C LEU A 280 6.89 13.36 8.41
N LEU A 281 8.10 13.86 8.68
CA LEU A 281 8.95 13.44 9.80
C LEU A 281 9.01 14.47 10.94
N SER A 282 8.31 15.59 10.81
CA SER A 282 8.28 16.63 11.84
C SER A 282 7.38 16.19 13.01
N ARG A 283 7.87 16.36 14.26
CA ARG A 283 7.10 16.10 15.49
C ARG A 283 5.86 16.98 15.66
N GLY A 284 5.74 18.08 14.90
CA GLY A 284 4.52 18.89 14.88
C GLY A 284 3.32 18.18 14.26
N GLY A 285 3.55 17.03 13.61
CA GLY A 285 2.54 16.27 12.89
C GLY A 285 2.07 17.01 11.64
N LEU A 286 1.52 16.26 10.71
CA LEU A 286 0.75 16.84 9.63
C LEU A 286 -0.66 17.12 10.13
N SER A 287 -1.16 18.32 9.87
CA SER A 287 -2.55 18.70 10.13
C SER A 287 -3.38 18.52 8.84
N PRO A 288 -3.96 17.32 8.61
CA PRO A 288 -4.78 17.10 7.42
C PRO A 288 -5.96 18.06 7.39
N LYS A 289 -6.18 18.71 6.25
CA LYS A 289 -7.31 19.63 6.04
C LYS A 289 -8.62 18.86 5.89
N ALA A 290 -9.74 19.49 6.19
CA ALA A 290 -11.05 18.88 6.01
C ALA A 290 -11.33 18.52 4.53
N THR A 291 -10.76 19.29 3.61
CA THR A 291 -10.84 19.13 2.14
C THR A 291 -9.91 18.04 1.58
N ASP A 292 -8.99 17.51 2.40
CA ASP A 292 -8.09 16.44 1.97
C ASP A 292 -8.87 15.13 1.76
N SER A 293 -8.42 14.34 0.78
CA SER A 293 -8.99 13.02 0.52
C SER A 293 -8.99 12.15 1.77
N ILE A 294 -10.03 11.32 1.94
CA ILE A 294 -10.16 10.43 3.11
C ILE A 294 -8.90 9.56 3.26
N TRP A 295 -8.39 9.04 2.14
CA TRP A 295 -7.17 8.24 2.08
C TRP A 295 -5.96 8.97 2.68
N TRP A 296 -5.70 10.20 2.23
CA TRP A 296 -4.56 11.00 2.71
C TRP A 296 -4.65 11.26 4.21
N ARG A 297 -5.82 11.70 4.69
CA ARG A 297 -6.04 11.98 6.12
C ARG A 297 -5.83 10.75 6.98
N ASP A 298 -6.32 9.59 6.53
CA ASP A 298 -6.20 8.35 7.27
C ASP A 298 -4.75 7.84 7.29
N MET A 299 -4.05 7.90 6.15
CA MET A 299 -2.64 7.50 6.01
C MET A 299 -1.71 8.40 6.84
N VAL A 300 -1.88 9.72 6.75
CA VAL A 300 -1.08 10.69 7.50
C VAL A 300 -1.22 10.52 9.01
N ARG A 301 -2.41 10.19 9.51
CA ARG A 301 -2.63 9.97 10.95
C ARG A 301 -1.99 8.68 11.47
N VAL A 302 -1.61 7.73 10.61
CA VAL A 302 -0.92 6.51 11.06
C VAL A 302 0.46 6.90 11.57
N GLY A 303 0.78 6.56 12.82
CA GLY A 303 2.09 6.92 13.39
C GLY A 303 2.15 8.25 14.11
N ASP A 304 1.14 9.11 13.92
CA ASP A 304 1.11 10.47 14.45
C ASP A 304 -0.12 10.72 15.34
N ALA A 305 -1.00 9.73 15.48
CA ALA A 305 -2.17 9.82 16.34
C ALA A 305 -1.77 9.83 17.82
N GLU A 306 -2.52 10.57 18.64
CA GLU A 306 -2.43 10.57 20.11
C GLU A 306 -1.09 11.07 20.68
N GLY A 307 -0.32 11.85 19.91
CA GLY A 307 0.89 12.53 20.39
C GLY A 307 2.10 11.63 20.59
N GLU A 308 2.00 10.33 20.30
CA GLU A 308 3.12 9.40 20.45
C GLU A 308 4.19 9.56 19.36
N PHE A 309 3.81 10.01 18.16
CA PHE A 309 4.68 10.23 16.99
C PHE A 309 5.67 9.08 16.76
N TRP A 310 5.20 7.84 16.86
CA TRP A 310 6.06 6.67 16.79
C TRP A 310 6.70 6.50 15.41
N PHE A 311 6.05 6.94 14.32
CA PHE A 311 6.65 6.78 12.99
C PHE A 311 7.91 7.64 12.82
N PRO A 312 7.88 8.98 13.01
CA PRO A 312 9.09 9.80 12.95
C PRO A 312 10.19 9.36 13.92
N LYS A 313 9.84 8.86 15.11
CA LYS A 313 10.81 8.35 16.08
C LYS A 313 11.63 7.17 15.56
N ASN A 314 11.04 6.36 14.67
CA ASN A 314 11.60 5.12 14.16
C ASN A 314 12.20 5.24 12.75
N VAL A 315 12.29 6.46 12.22
CA VAL A 315 12.95 6.75 10.93
C VAL A 315 14.18 7.59 11.19
N SER A 316 15.30 7.24 10.55
CA SER A 316 16.49 8.09 10.46
C SER A 316 16.92 8.30 9.01
N SER A 317 17.69 9.34 8.77
CA SER A 317 18.22 9.68 7.45
C SER A 317 19.69 9.27 7.37
N ILE A 318 20.12 8.81 6.21
CA ILE A 318 21.51 8.51 5.90
C ILE A 318 21.96 9.57 4.91
N LEU A 319 22.91 10.40 5.35
CA LEU A 319 23.44 11.51 4.56
C LEU A 319 24.12 11.00 3.28
N GLY A 320 23.66 11.50 2.14
CA GLY A 320 24.33 11.39 0.84
C GLY A 320 24.73 12.78 0.38
N ASN A 321 23.96 13.35 -0.53
CA ASN A 321 24.18 14.67 -1.09
C ASN A 321 23.53 15.81 -0.28
N GLY A 322 22.73 15.50 0.73
CA GLY A 322 22.13 16.45 1.67
C GLY A 322 20.97 17.28 1.10
N LYS A 323 20.49 16.99 -0.11
CA LYS A 323 19.45 17.79 -0.79
C LYS A 323 18.03 17.47 -0.33
N ARG A 324 17.84 16.39 0.42
CA ARG A 324 16.52 15.92 0.88
C ARG A 324 16.38 15.87 2.39
N ILE A 325 17.46 16.15 3.11
CA ILE A 325 17.53 16.08 4.57
C ILE A 325 17.44 17.50 5.12
N VAL A 326 16.42 17.75 5.94
CA VAL A 326 16.29 18.99 6.70
C VAL A 326 17.22 18.97 7.90
N PHE A 327 18.18 19.90 7.93
CA PHE A 327 19.32 19.93 8.85
C PHE A 327 18.90 19.81 10.33
N TRP A 328 17.93 20.60 10.77
CA TRP A 328 17.56 20.64 12.19
C TRP A 328 16.57 19.56 12.63
N LYS A 329 15.66 19.18 11.73
CA LYS A 329 14.44 18.42 12.08
C LYS A 329 14.61 16.91 11.96
N GLU A 330 15.60 16.45 11.20
CA GLU A 330 15.80 15.03 10.91
C GLU A 330 16.92 14.39 11.74
N LYS A 331 16.83 13.07 11.90
CA LYS A 331 17.86 12.24 12.55
C LYS A 331 18.88 11.77 11.53
N TRP A 332 19.73 12.68 11.07
CA TRP A 332 20.80 12.35 10.11
C TRP A 332 22.18 12.30 10.76
N ILE A 333 22.31 12.86 11.97
CA ILE A 333 23.49 12.75 12.83
C ILE A 333 23.04 12.36 14.24
N GLY A 334 23.61 11.28 14.79
CA GLY A 334 23.23 10.75 16.11
C GLY A 334 21.84 10.07 16.15
N THR A 335 21.26 10.02 17.35
CA THR A 335 19.99 9.29 17.64
C THR A 335 18.77 10.19 17.75
N VAL A 336 18.99 11.50 17.88
CA VAL A 336 17.98 12.55 18.03
C VAL A 336 18.24 13.68 17.02
N PRO A 337 17.20 14.39 16.56
CA PRO A 337 17.37 15.56 15.71
C PRO A 337 18.16 16.67 16.39
N LEU A 338 18.89 17.47 15.60
CA LEU A 338 19.69 18.58 16.12
C LEU A 338 18.85 19.65 16.83
N GLN A 339 17.58 19.87 16.44
CA GLN A 339 16.67 20.80 17.14
C GLN A 339 16.39 20.37 18.60
N GLU A 340 16.53 19.07 18.93
CA GLU A 340 16.32 18.58 20.29
C GLU A 340 17.60 18.70 21.13
N LEU A 341 18.78 18.61 20.50
CA LEU A 341 20.07 18.81 21.16
C LEU A 341 20.37 20.29 21.40
N PHE A 342 20.05 21.14 20.42
CA PHE A 342 20.35 22.57 20.43
C PHE A 342 19.08 23.42 20.19
N PRO A 343 18.11 23.40 21.12
CA PRO A 343 16.81 24.07 20.92
C PRO A 343 16.95 25.61 20.82
N ASN A 344 17.89 26.21 21.54
CA ASN A 344 18.11 27.67 21.51
C ASN A 344 18.68 28.13 20.16
N LEU A 345 19.65 27.39 19.61
CA LEU A 345 20.18 27.64 18.27
C LEU A 345 19.10 27.48 17.21
N PHE A 346 18.31 26.40 17.30
CA PHE A 346 17.19 26.18 16.39
C PHE A 346 16.15 27.32 16.43
N ALA A 347 15.86 27.87 17.62
CA ALA A 347 14.93 28.99 17.77
C ALA A 347 15.45 30.29 17.11
N LYS A 348 16.78 30.48 17.05
CA LYS A 348 17.42 31.64 16.42
C LYS A 348 17.75 31.45 14.95
N GLU A 349 17.58 30.26 14.40
CA GLU A 349 17.77 29.97 12.99
C GLU A 349 16.77 30.75 12.12
N SER A 350 17.27 31.49 11.12
CA SER A 350 16.42 32.19 10.15
C SER A 350 15.59 31.24 9.29
N ASN A 351 16.19 30.12 8.86
CA ASN A 351 15.53 29.05 8.12
C ASN A 351 15.58 27.70 8.85
N GLN A 352 14.60 27.46 9.72
CA GLN A 352 14.44 26.20 10.47
C GLN A 352 14.23 24.96 9.59
N SER A 353 13.92 25.13 8.30
CA SER A 353 13.75 24.03 7.34
C SER A 353 14.88 23.98 6.30
N VAL A 354 16.06 24.53 6.61
CA VAL A 354 17.22 24.49 5.70
C VAL A 354 17.69 23.06 5.45
N GLU A 355 17.97 22.74 4.19
CA GLU A 355 18.55 21.46 3.75
C GLU A 355 20.04 21.40 4.09
N VAL A 356 20.57 20.21 4.42
CA VAL A 356 21.99 20.02 4.72
C VAL A 356 22.89 20.51 3.56
N ALA A 357 22.50 20.23 2.31
CA ALA A 357 23.24 20.66 1.13
C ALA A 357 23.32 22.18 0.98
N LYS A 358 22.23 22.90 1.31
CA LYS A 358 22.17 24.36 1.20
C LYS A 358 22.98 25.05 2.30
N ARG A 359 23.21 24.35 3.41
CA ARG A 359 23.97 24.85 4.55
C ARG A 359 25.48 24.73 4.36
N LEU A 360 25.92 23.85 3.47
CA LEU A 360 27.32 23.69 3.13
C LEU A 360 27.69 24.64 1.98
N ILE A 361 28.64 25.54 2.24
CA ILE A 361 29.19 26.46 1.24
C ILE A 361 30.66 26.09 0.98
N GLY A 362 31.11 26.29 -0.26
CA GLY A 362 32.51 26.12 -0.66
C GLY A 362 32.72 25.00 -1.69
N ASN A 363 33.98 24.81 -2.08
CA ASN A 363 34.36 23.82 -3.08
C ASN A 363 34.44 22.42 -2.44
N SER A 364 34.46 21.37 -3.26
CA SER A 364 34.46 19.95 -2.82
C SER A 364 35.57 19.60 -1.82
N LEU A 365 36.64 20.39 -1.74
CA LEU A 365 37.80 20.23 -0.86
C LEU A 365 37.73 21.08 0.43
N HIS A 366 36.95 22.16 0.44
CA HIS A 366 36.83 23.08 1.56
C HIS A 366 35.37 23.51 1.72
N ARG A 367 34.59 22.66 2.41
CA ARG A 367 33.22 23.00 2.77
C ARG A 367 33.17 23.59 4.17
N THR A 368 32.45 24.70 4.30
CA THR A 368 32.17 25.36 5.57
C THR A 368 30.66 25.41 5.81
N TRP A 369 30.27 25.31 7.07
CA TRP A 369 28.87 25.44 7.46
C TRP A 369 28.50 26.91 7.54
N ASN A 370 27.48 27.31 6.77
CA ASN A 370 26.91 28.64 6.84
C ASN A 370 25.84 28.71 7.95
N TRP A 371 25.83 29.83 8.67
CA TRP A 371 24.91 30.08 9.78
C TRP A 371 24.22 31.41 9.58
N GLU A 372 22.89 31.40 9.54
CA GLU A 372 22.07 32.60 9.33
C GLU A 372 21.14 32.78 10.53
N TRP A 373 21.56 33.60 11.50
CA TRP A 373 20.84 33.84 12.74
C TRP A 373 19.91 35.07 12.65
N ILE A 374 18.73 34.98 13.26
CA ILE A 374 17.77 36.09 13.36
C ILE A 374 18.28 37.18 14.30
N THR A 375 18.97 36.77 15.37
CA THR A 375 19.56 37.65 16.38
C THR A 375 20.97 37.17 16.73
N ASN A 376 21.78 38.07 17.30
CA ASN A 376 23.11 37.70 17.79
C ASN A 376 23.01 36.60 18.86
N LEU A 377 23.98 35.69 18.83
CA LEU A 377 24.09 34.62 19.83
C LEU A 377 24.56 35.20 21.17
N THR A 378 24.12 34.59 22.26
CA THR A 378 24.69 34.83 23.60
C THR A 378 25.95 33.97 23.78
N ALA A 379 26.77 34.25 24.80
CA ALA A 379 27.97 33.47 25.08
C ALA A 379 27.68 31.96 25.28
N GLU A 380 26.57 31.61 25.95
CA GLU A 380 26.13 30.22 26.12
C GLU A 380 25.75 29.55 24.78
N GLU A 381 25.13 30.30 23.87
CA GLU A 381 24.76 29.80 22.55
C GLU A 381 25.98 29.71 21.61
N GLU A 382 26.97 30.57 21.76
CA GLU A 382 28.26 30.46 21.06
C GLU A 382 29.02 29.19 21.48
N GLU A 383 29.00 28.84 22.77
CA GLU A 383 29.53 27.56 23.26
C GLU A 383 28.77 26.38 22.65
N GLY A 384 27.43 26.42 22.65
CA GLY A 384 26.62 25.40 21.98
C GLY A 384 26.86 25.30 20.47
N LEU A 385 27.21 26.41 19.81
CA LEU A 385 27.59 26.40 18.39
C LEU A 385 28.96 25.72 18.19
N GLN A 386 29.90 25.90 19.10
CA GLN A 386 31.20 25.20 19.05
C GLN A 386 31.01 23.68 19.19
N GLU A 387 30.20 23.23 20.15
CA GLU A 387 29.85 21.81 20.30
C GLU A 387 29.19 21.24 19.03
N LEU A 388 28.26 22.00 18.44
CA LEU A 388 27.63 21.61 17.19
C LEU A 388 28.65 21.52 16.04
N GLN A 389 29.59 22.47 15.94
CA GLN A 389 30.64 22.43 14.92
C GLN A 389 31.55 21.23 15.10
N GLU A 390 31.91 20.87 16.33
CA GLU A 390 32.69 19.67 16.64
C GLU A 390 31.97 18.39 16.19
N LEU A 391 30.67 18.27 16.46
CA LEU A 391 29.86 17.14 15.96
C LEU A 391 29.85 17.05 14.44
N LEU A 392 29.97 18.18 13.75
CA LEU A 392 29.91 18.26 12.29
C LEU A 392 31.27 18.12 11.59
N LEU A 393 32.39 18.04 12.33
CA LEU A 393 33.74 17.97 11.75
C LEU A 393 33.92 16.76 10.81
N ASP A 394 33.40 15.60 11.22
CA ASP A 394 33.55 14.34 10.47
C ASP A 394 32.44 14.11 9.43
N VAL A 395 31.56 15.09 9.21
CA VAL A 395 30.44 14.96 8.28
C VAL A 395 30.92 15.12 6.84
N ALA A 396 30.98 14.01 6.12
CA ALA A 396 31.28 13.99 4.69
C ALA A 396 30.00 13.89 3.84
N VAL A 397 29.69 14.92 3.05
CA VAL A 397 28.62 14.89 2.05
C VAL A 397 29.15 14.33 0.72
N VAL A 398 28.48 13.32 0.18
CA VAL A 398 28.86 12.64 -1.06
C VAL A 398 27.92 13.07 -2.18
N GLU A 399 28.37 13.97 -3.07
CA GLU A 399 27.52 14.60 -4.10
C GLU A 399 26.87 13.58 -5.05
N ASN A 400 27.58 12.49 -5.35
CA ASN A 400 27.14 11.45 -6.28
C ASN A 400 26.19 10.43 -5.65
N GLN A 401 25.92 10.53 -4.35
CA GLN A 401 25.04 9.61 -3.63
C GLN A 401 23.77 10.34 -3.20
N GLN A 402 22.60 9.80 -3.53
CA GLN A 402 21.35 10.34 -3.01
C GLN A 402 21.19 10.00 -1.53
N ASP A 403 20.56 10.92 -0.79
CA ASP A 403 20.12 10.69 0.59
C ASP A 403 19.23 9.44 0.67
N LYS A 404 19.40 8.66 1.73
CA LYS A 404 18.63 7.44 1.98
C LYS A 404 17.91 7.53 3.32
N TRP A 405 16.92 6.67 3.49
CA TRP A 405 16.16 6.54 4.73
C TRP A 405 16.43 5.18 5.36
N ARG A 406 16.54 5.15 6.69
CA ARG A 406 16.76 3.95 7.49
C ARG A 406 15.57 3.73 8.43
N TRP A 407 15.05 2.51 8.42
CA TRP A 407 14.05 2.05 9.36
C TRP A 407 14.76 1.52 10.62
N ILE A 408 14.65 2.24 11.73
CA ILE A 408 15.41 1.96 12.97
C ILE A 408 15.05 0.61 13.61
N PRO A 409 13.78 0.18 13.68
CA PRO A 409 13.40 -1.08 14.32
C PRO A 409 13.93 -2.35 13.66
N ASP A 410 14.47 -2.27 12.44
CA ASP A 410 15.09 -3.40 11.75
C ASP A 410 16.61 -3.21 11.71
N SER A 411 17.37 -4.23 12.13
CA SER A 411 18.83 -4.14 12.19
C SER A 411 19.47 -3.91 10.82
N SER A 412 18.85 -4.41 9.74
CA SER A 412 19.29 -4.16 8.36
C SER A 412 18.99 -2.73 7.90
N GLY A 413 18.17 -1.98 8.62
CA GLY A 413 17.68 -0.67 8.22
C GLY A 413 16.59 -0.70 7.16
N LEU A 414 16.17 -1.89 6.71
CA LEU A 414 15.16 -2.06 5.66
C LEU A 414 13.74 -2.02 6.26
N PHE A 415 12.85 -1.34 5.55
CA PHE A 415 11.45 -1.29 5.94
C PHE A 415 10.72 -2.57 5.56
N ALA A 416 10.04 -3.18 6.54
CA ALA A 416 9.10 -4.26 6.32
C ALA A 416 7.83 -4.03 7.15
N VAL A 417 6.66 -4.31 6.55
CA VAL A 417 5.36 -4.27 7.25
C VAL A 417 5.37 -5.16 8.50
N LYS A 418 6.07 -6.30 8.43
CA LYS A 418 6.26 -7.20 9.57
C LYS A 418 6.98 -6.52 10.73
N SER A 419 8.03 -5.73 10.45
CA SER A 419 8.79 -4.99 11.47
C SER A 419 7.91 -3.95 12.16
N VAL A 420 7.11 -3.19 11.41
CA VAL A 420 6.13 -2.24 11.97
C VAL A 420 5.11 -2.96 12.86
N TYR A 421 4.58 -4.10 12.41
CA TYR A 421 3.61 -4.86 13.20
C TYR A 421 4.19 -5.33 14.54
N VAL A 422 5.43 -5.83 14.54
CA VAL A 422 6.14 -6.26 15.76
C VAL A 422 6.38 -5.08 16.70
N LEU A 423 6.80 -3.92 16.16
CA LEU A 423 6.96 -2.69 16.94
C LEU A 423 5.64 -2.30 17.65
N LEU A 424 4.54 -2.24 16.92
CA LEU A 424 3.23 -1.87 17.46
C LEU A 424 2.72 -2.88 18.49
N LEU A 425 2.91 -4.18 18.22
CA LEU A 425 2.53 -5.24 19.14
C LEU A 425 3.33 -5.15 20.45
N ASN A 426 4.62 -4.85 20.36
CA ASN A 426 5.49 -4.68 21.53
C ASN A 426 5.05 -3.50 22.42
N ASN A 427 4.58 -2.41 21.82
CA ASN A 427 4.07 -1.25 22.55
C ASN A 427 2.80 -1.58 23.37
N ILE A 428 1.96 -2.51 22.89
CA ILE A 428 0.75 -2.95 23.59
C ILE A 428 1.07 -3.97 24.69
N THR A 429 2.08 -4.84 24.50
CA THR A 429 2.43 -5.93 25.44
C THR A 429 3.08 -5.52 26.76
N ARG A 430 2.85 -4.30 27.28
CA ARG A 430 3.33 -3.91 28.62
C ARG A 430 2.52 -4.50 29.79
N HIS A 431 1.72 -5.54 29.56
CA HIS A 431 0.98 -6.25 30.60
C HIS A 431 1.44 -7.70 30.72
N ASP A 432 1.81 -8.10 31.94
CA ASP A 432 2.17 -9.47 32.30
C ASP A 432 0.97 -10.41 32.12
N LEU A 433 1.15 -11.47 31.35
CA LEU A 433 0.17 -12.55 31.22
C LEU A 433 0.21 -13.47 32.44
N ASN A 434 -0.95 -13.96 32.86
CA ASN A 434 -1.03 -14.97 33.91
C ASN A 434 -0.38 -16.29 33.45
N ARG A 435 0.52 -16.85 34.26
CA ARG A 435 1.28 -18.08 33.99
C ARG A 435 0.40 -19.29 33.69
N SER A 436 -0.77 -19.39 34.34
CA SER A 436 -1.73 -20.50 34.10
C SER A 436 -2.37 -20.45 32.70
N LEU A 437 -2.52 -19.25 32.12
CA LEU A 437 -3.04 -19.04 30.76
C LEU A 437 -2.01 -19.45 29.71
N VAL A 438 -0.73 -19.17 29.97
CA VAL A 438 0.39 -19.58 29.11
C VAL A 438 0.47 -21.11 29.06
N GLU A 439 0.43 -21.77 30.21
CA GLU A 439 0.45 -23.25 30.31
C GLU A 439 -0.76 -23.89 29.59
N ALA A 440 -1.96 -23.32 29.70
CA ALA A 440 -3.14 -23.79 28.99
C ALA A 440 -3.02 -23.66 27.46
N LEU A 441 -2.41 -22.56 26.98
CA LEU A 441 -2.19 -22.32 25.55
C LEU A 441 -1.07 -23.19 24.97
N GLU A 442 -0.05 -23.52 25.76
CA GLU A 442 0.97 -24.51 25.37
C GLU A 442 0.39 -25.92 25.25
N CYS A 443 -0.52 -26.31 26.15
CA CYS A 443 -1.22 -27.60 26.09
C CYS A 443 -2.10 -27.75 24.83
N LEU A 444 -2.64 -26.65 24.28
CA LEU A 444 -3.38 -26.66 23.01
C LEU A 444 -2.52 -27.09 21.81
N TRP A 445 -1.19 -26.86 21.87
CA TRP A 445 -0.23 -27.27 20.83
C TRP A 445 0.25 -28.72 20.98
N LYS A 446 0.09 -29.32 22.16
CA LYS A 446 0.43 -30.73 22.41
C LYS A 446 -0.67 -31.71 21.96
N ASN A 447 -1.82 -31.19 21.50
CA ASN A 447 -2.86 -32.02 20.88
C ASN A 447 -2.45 -32.35 19.45
N ASP A 448 -2.31 -33.64 19.14
CA ASP A 448 -1.79 -34.15 17.87
C ASP A 448 -2.44 -33.47 16.66
N ILE A 449 -1.60 -32.78 15.89
CA ILE A 449 -1.94 -32.31 14.56
C ILE A 449 -2.04 -33.57 13.69
N LEU A 450 -3.25 -33.95 13.27
CA LEU A 450 -3.41 -34.97 12.23
C LEU A 450 -2.58 -34.52 10.99
N GLN A 451 -1.48 -35.23 10.73
CA GLN A 451 -0.45 -34.95 9.71
C GLN A 451 -0.95 -35.12 8.25
N ARG A 452 -2.22 -34.90 7.96
CA ARG A 452 -2.73 -34.93 6.57
C ARG A 452 -3.57 -33.71 6.26
N LEU A 453 -2.89 -32.59 6.04
CA LEU A 453 -3.42 -31.49 5.23
C LEU A 453 -2.50 -31.33 4.03
N VAL A 454 -2.82 -32.09 2.97
CA VAL A 454 -2.33 -31.80 1.62
C VAL A 454 -3.06 -30.54 1.17
N PHE A 455 -2.30 -29.46 0.93
CA PHE A 455 -2.81 -28.25 0.30
C PHE A 455 -3.04 -28.56 -1.18
N LEU A 456 -4.32 -28.60 -1.60
CA LEU A 456 -4.70 -28.35 -2.99
C LEU A 456 -5.29 -26.95 -3.03
N ASP A 457 -4.41 -25.97 -3.23
CA ASP A 457 -4.75 -24.67 -3.76
C ASP A 457 -3.99 -24.57 -5.08
N GLY A 458 -4.71 -24.72 -6.19
CA GLY A 458 -4.14 -24.82 -7.53
C GLY A 458 -5.00 -25.67 -8.45
N ASP A 459 -5.76 -24.99 -9.31
CA ASP A 459 -6.05 -25.54 -10.63
C ASP A 459 -4.72 -25.97 -11.27
N TYR A 460 -4.64 -27.25 -11.66
CA TYR A 460 -3.64 -27.93 -12.51
C TYR A 460 -2.13 -27.77 -12.23
N PHE A 461 -1.43 -28.89 -11.98
CA PHE A 461 -0.42 -29.48 -12.87
C PHE A 461 0.21 -30.75 -12.27
N GLY A 462 0.42 -31.77 -13.10
CA GLY A 462 1.20 -32.97 -12.75
C GLY A 462 0.65 -34.26 -13.33
N ARG A 463 0.70 -34.42 -14.66
CA ARG A 463 0.55 -35.74 -15.29
C ARG A 463 1.74 -36.60 -14.89
N ASN A 464 1.47 -37.77 -14.33
CA ASN A 464 2.42 -38.88 -14.28
C ASN A 464 2.82 -39.26 -15.70
N TYR A 465 4.11 -39.23 -16.00
CA TYR A 465 4.68 -40.04 -17.08
C TYR A 465 4.86 -41.47 -16.54
N PRO A 466 4.43 -42.52 -17.24
CA PRO A 466 4.83 -43.88 -16.89
C PRO A 466 6.27 -44.11 -17.36
N GLN A 467 7.11 -44.58 -16.44
CA GLN A 467 8.30 -45.36 -16.78
C GLN A 467 7.85 -46.80 -16.99
N GLU A 468 7.82 -47.22 -18.25
CA GLU A 468 8.49 -48.40 -18.83
C GLU A 468 8.16 -48.50 -20.32
#